data_AF-A0A073IQJ9-F1
#
_entry.id   AF-A0A073IQJ9-F1
#
_cell.length_a   1.000
_cell.length_b   1.000
_cell.length_c   1.000
_cell.angle_alpha   90.00
_cell.angle_beta   90.00
_cell.angle_gamma   90.00
#
_symmetry.space_group_name_H-M   'P 1'
#
loop_
_entity.id
_entity.type
_entity.pdbx_description
1 polymer ?
#
loop_
_entity_poly.entity_id
_entity_poly.type
_entity_poly.pdbx_seq_one_letter_code
_entity_poly.pdbx_strand_id
1 'polypeptide(L)'
;RTLWAVLNRPLFLISGIFFLIEPLPEQYRSLLLYNPLVHLLSIMRSGFYASYDAPYASPVYVFAFASVPTIFGLLLLYRYHKDILEL
;
A
#
# COMPACT_ATOMS: atom_id res chain seq x y z
N ARG A 1 15.88 -15.60 7.59
CA ARG A 1 15.84 -14.80 6.33
C ARG A 1 14.63 -15.13 5.44
N THR A 2 13.99 -16.29 5.56
CA THR A 2 12.92 -16.77 4.64
C THR A 2 11.48 -16.35 5.00
N LEU A 3 11.18 -16.04 6.27
CA LEU A 3 9.83 -15.66 6.71
C LEU A 3 9.32 -14.36 6.05
N TRP A 4 10.21 -13.37 5.86
CA TRP A 4 9.86 -12.09 5.25
C TRP A 4 9.48 -12.23 3.77
N ALA A 5 10.17 -13.10 3.03
CA ALA A 5 9.84 -13.41 1.64
C ALA A 5 8.54 -14.23 1.50
N VAL A 6 8.24 -15.09 2.47
CA VAL A 6 7.02 -15.92 2.47
C VAL A 6 5.78 -15.09 2.83
N LEU A 7 5.90 -14.09 3.70
CA LEU A 7 4.79 -13.21 4.09
C LEU A 7 4.45 -12.14 3.05
N ASN A 8 5.45 -11.61 2.33
CA ASN A 8 5.19 -10.58 1.32
C ASN A 8 4.53 -11.12 0.03
N ARG A 9 4.74 -12.41 -0.30
CA ARG A 9 4.15 -13.04 -1.49
C ARG A 9 2.62 -13.09 -1.51
N PRO A 10 1.91 -13.54 -0.46
CA PRO A 10 0.45 -13.48 -0.41
C PRO A 10 -0.09 -12.05 -0.33
N LEU A 11 0.63 -11.12 0.32
CA LEU A 11 0.31 -9.70 0.31
C LEU A 11 0.32 -9.11 -1.11
N PHE A 12 1.31 -9.48 -1.94
CA PHE A 12 1.33 -9.12 -3.36
C PHE A 12 0.16 -9.71 -4.15
N LEU A 13 -0.20 -10.98 -3.89
CA LEU A 13 -1.29 -11.66 -4.60
C LEU A 13 -2.67 -11.03 -4.30
N ILE A 14 -2.91 -10.61 -3.05
CA ILE A 14 -4.20 -10.07 -2.59
C ILE A 14 -4.39 -8.59 -2.95
N SER A 15 -3.31 -7.87 -3.28
CA SER A 15 -3.35 -6.42 -3.53
C SER A 15 -3.99 -6.00 -4.87
N GLY A 16 -4.71 -6.89 -5.57
CA GLY A 16 -5.32 -6.54 -6.86
C GLY A 16 -4.31 -6.42 -8.02
N ILE A 17 -3.12 -7.01 -7.88
CA ILE A 17 -2.09 -7.03 -8.94
C ILE A 17 -2.54 -7.89 -10.12
N PHE A 18 -3.21 -9.02 -9.86
CA PHE A 18 -3.64 -9.96 -10.89
C PHE A 18 -5.05 -9.71 -11.44
N PHE A 19 -5.86 -8.91 -10.75
CA PHE A 19 -7.26 -8.68 -11.11
C PHE A 19 -7.70 -7.24 -10.81
N LEU A 20 -8.69 -6.78 -11.57
CA LEU A 20 -9.32 -5.48 -11.41
C LEU A 20 -10.39 -5.57 -10.31
N ILE A 21 -10.49 -4.54 -9.47
CA ILE A 21 -11.48 -4.48 -8.38
C ILE A 21 -12.83 -3.90 -8.82
N GLU A 22 -12.85 -3.26 -9.98
CA GLU A 22 -14.01 -2.62 -10.59
C GLU A 22 -15.11 -3.62 -10.98
N PRO A 23 -14.82 -4.78 -11.61
CA PRO A 23 -15.86 -5.75 -11.94
C PRO A 23 -16.32 -6.60 -10.74
N LEU A 24 -15.66 -6.52 -9.59
CA LEU A 24 -16.00 -7.32 -8.41
C LEU A 24 -17.31 -6.85 -7.76
N PRO A 25 -18.13 -7.76 -7.18
CA PRO A 25 -19.29 -7.39 -6.37
C PRO A 25 -18.91 -6.49 -5.19
N GLU A 26 -19.84 -5.61 -4.77
CA GLU A 26 -19.61 -4.58 -3.75
C GLU A 26 -19.03 -5.12 -2.44
N GLN A 27 -19.46 -6.31 -2.02
CA GLN A 27 -18.98 -6.97 -0.80
C GLN A 27 -17.47 -7.27 -0.85
N TYR A 28 -16.97 -7.74 -1.99
CA TYR A 28 -15.54 -8.04 -2.15
C TYR A 28 -14.73 -6.77 -2.43
N ARG A 29 -15.31 -5.83 -3.17
CA ARG A 29 -14.67 -4.55 -3.49
C ARG A 29 -14.41 -3.73 -2.22
N SER A 30 -15.41 -3.59 -1.35
CA SER A 30 -15.27 -2.88 -0.07
C SER A 30 -14.20 -3.49 0.83
N LEU A 31 -14.13 -4.82 0.90
CA LEU A 31 -13.09 -5.52 1.66
C LEU A 31 -11.68 -5.23 1.12
N LEU A 32 -11.51 -5.24 -0.20
CA LEU A 32 -10.21 -5.01 -0.85
C LEU A 32 -9.78 -3.54 -0.81
N LEU A 33 -10.72 -2.60 -0.82
CA LEU A 33 -10.43 -1.16 -0.69
C LEU A 33 -9.82 -0.81 0.68
N TYR A 34 -9.98 -1.62 1.72
CA TYR A 34 -9.23 -1.39 2.97
C TYR A 34 -7.71 -1.55 2.81
N ASN A 35 -7.23 -2.18 1.75
CA ASN A 35 -5.82 -2.33 1.49
C ASN A 35 -5.28 -1.10 0.72
N PRO A 36 -4.37 -0.29 1.30
CA PRO A 36 -3.81 0.89 0.63
C PRO A 36 -3.06 0.56 -0.67
N LEU A 37 -2.54 -0.68 -0.81
CA LEU A 37 -1.87 -1.12 -2.03
C LEU A 37 -2.84 -1.20 -3.22
N VAL A 38 -4.11 -1.55 -2.98
CA VAL A 38 -5.13 -1.61 -4.03
C VAL A 38 -5.36 -0.21 -4.61
N HIS A 39 -5.50 0.80 -3.76
CA HIS A 39 -5.62 2.19 -4.20
C HIS A 39 -4.39 2.66 -4.98
N LEU A 40 -3.19 2.34 -4.51
CA LEU A 40 -1.93 2.68 -5.20
C LEU A 40 -1.86 2.07 -6.61
N LEU A 41 -2.24 0.80 -6.75
CA LEU A 41 -2.20 0.08 -8.02
C LEU A 41 -3.25 0.60 -9.01
N SER A 42 -4.45 0.93 -8.54
CA SER A 42 -5.46 1.58 -9.38
C SER A 42 -4.98 2.96 -9.86
N ILE A 43 -4.37 3.78 -9.00
CA ILE A 43 -3.80 5.09 -9.42
C ILE A 43 -2.67 4.90 -10.44
N MET A 44 -1.78 3.93 -10.20
CA MET A 44 -0.72 3.62 -11.16
C MET A 44 -1.32 3.20 -12.51
N ARG A 45 -2.31 2.31 -12.51
CA ARG A 45 -2.96 1.85 -13.74
C ARG A 45 -3.64 2.99 -14.49
N SER A 46 -4.28 3.94 -13.82
CA SER A 46 -4.89 5.10 -14.51
C SER A 46 -3.85 6.02 -15.12
N GLY A 47 -2.63 6.08 -14.56
CA GLY A 47 -1.51 6.80 -15.18
C GLY A 47 -0.92 6.09 -16.40
N PHE A 48 -0.92 4.76 -16.42
CA PHE A 48 -0.36 3.96 -17.52
C PHE A 48 -1.35 3.67 -18.66
N TYR A 49 -2.62 3.43 -18.32
CA TYR A 49 -3.68 3.09 -19.27
C TYR A 49 -4.68 4.24 -19.36
N ALA A 50 -4.67 4.97 -20.48
CA ALA A 50 -5.56 6.10 -20.70
C ALA A 50 -7.06 5.73 -20.73
N SER A 51 -7.40 4.46 -20.95
CA SER A 51 -8.77 3.94 -20.95
C SER A 51 -9.25 3.45 -19.58
N TYR A 52 -8.38 3.46 -18.57
CA TYR A 52 -8.71 2.99 -17.23
C TYR A 52 -8.87 4.18 -16.28
N ASP A 53 -10.11 4.45 -15.90
CA ASP A 53 -10.39 5.34 -14.79
C ASP A 53 -10.35 4.55 -13.47
N ALA A 54 -9.77 5.16 -12.44
CA ALA A 54 -9.64 4.58 -11.10
C ALA A 54 -10.64 5.23 -10.11
N PRO A 55 -11.98 5.05 -10.28
CA PRO A 55 -13.00 5.85 -9.59
C PRO A 55 -13.04 5.63 -8.08
N TYR A 56 -12.57 4.48 -7.60
CA TYR A 56 -12.56 4.11 -6.18
C TYR A 56 -11.20 4.35 -5.51
N ALA A 57 -10.21 4.85 -6.26
CA ALA A 57 -8.87 5.05 -5.73
C ALA A 57 -8.73 6.42 -5.06
N SER A 58 -8.24 6.44 -3.81
CA SER A 58 -8.01 7.69 -3.08
C SER A 58 -6.52 7.87 -2.80
N PRO A 59 -5.84 8.82 -3.47
CA PRO A 59 -4.44 9.13 -3.20
C PRO A 59 -4.24 9.58 -1.73
N VAL A 60 -5.21 10.33 -1.19
CA VAL A 60 -5.17 10.84 0.18
C VAL A 60 -5.10 9.69 1.19
N TYR A 61 -5.86 8.62 0.98
CA TYR A 61 -5.84 7.45 1.85
C TYR A 61 -4.44 6.80 1.88
N VAL A 62 -3.80 6.67 0.72
CA VAL A 62 -2.46 6.09 0.60
C VAL A 62 -1.43 6.94 1.34
N PHE A 63 -1.45 8.26 1.16
CA PHE A 63 -0.53 9.17 1.86
C PHE A 63 -0.76 9.18 3.37
N ALA A 64 -2.03 9.19 3.81
CA ALA A 64 -2.37 9.12 5.23
C ALA A 64 -1.80 7.83 5.84
N PHE A 65 -2.01 6.68 5.19
CA PHE A 65 -1.47 5.41 5.67
C PHE A 65 0.07 5.39 5.69
N ALA A 66 0.73 5.90 4.65
CA ALA A 66 2.20 5.93 4.56
C ALA A 66 2.85 6.91 5.55
N SER A 67 2.14 7.97 5.94
CA SER A 67 2.65 8.95 6.91
C SER A 67 2.85 8.35 8.30
N VAL A 68 2.00 7.42 8.72
CA VAL A 68 2.08 6.76 10.03
C VAL A 68 3.44 6.08 10.25
N PRO A 69 3.85 5.05 9.48
CA PRO A 69 5.14 4.40 9.67
C PRO A 69 6.31 5.36 9.40
N THR A 70 6.14 6.35 8.52
CA THR A 70 7.18 7.37 8.27
C THR A 70 7.43 8.20 9.52
N ILE A 71 6.38 8.68 10.18
CA ILE A 71 6.47 9.44 11.44
C ILE A 71 7.08 8.57 12.54
N PHE A 72 6.62 7.33 12.69
CA PHE A 72 7.21 6.40 13.67
C PHE A 72 8.70 6.12 13.38
N GLY A 73 9.06 5.91 12.13
CA GLY A 73 10.46 5.72 11.71
C GLY A 73 11.33 6.94 12.01
N LEU A 74 10.83 8.14 11.72
CA LEU A 74 11.52 9.40 12.03
C LEU A 74 11.62 9.64 13.54
N LEU A 75 10.57 9.34 14.31
CA LEU A 75 10.58 9.46 15.78
C LEU A 75 11.58 8.50 16.41
N LEU A 76 11.63 7.25 15.96
CA LEU A 76 12.61 6.26 16.43
C LEU A 76 14.02 6.68 16.05
N LEU A 77 14.25 7.12 14.80
CA LEU A 77 15.55 7.64 14.38
C LEU A 77 15.96 8.84 15.23
N TYR A 78 15.05 9.78 15.49
CA TYR A 78 15.30 10.92 16.36
C TYR A 78 15.60 10.49 17.81
N ARG A 79 14.98 9.42 18.32
CA ARG A 79 15.23 8.94 19.68
C ARG A 79 16.58 8.22 19.84
N TYR A 80 17.01 7.49 18.81
CA TYR A 80 18.17 6.59 18.83
C TYR A 80 19.36 7.07 17.98
N HIS A 81 19.29 8.27 17.37
CA HIS A 81 20.37 8.79 16.52
C HIS A 81 21.74 8.83 17.21
N LYS A 82 21.79 9.04 18.53
CA LYS A 82 23.05 9.06 19.30
C LYS A 82 23.64 7.66 19.48
N ASP A 83 22.80 6.71 19.87
CA ASP A 83 23.20 5.30 20.06
C ASP A 83 23.68 4.68 18.73
N ILE A 84 23.17 5.14 17.59
CA ILE A 84 23.60 4.71 16.25
C ILE A 84 24.98 5.27 15.89
N LEU A 85 25.35 6.46 16.39
CA LEU A 85 26.64 7.11 16.09
C LEU A 85 27.79 6.61 16.98
N GLU A 86 27.49 5.95 18.09
CA GLU A 86 28.47 5.37 19.01
C GLU A 86 28.79 3.89 18.67
N LEU A 87 28.20 3.33 17.61
CA LEU A 87 28.52 2.02 17.00
C LEU A 87 29.66 2.13 15.97
#